data_AF-A0A7J9BK00-F1
#
_entry.id   AF-A0A7J9BK00-F1
#
_cell.length_a   1.000
_cell.length_b   1.000
_cell.length_c   1.000
_cell.angle_alpha   90.00
_cell.angle_beta   90.00
_cell.angle_gamma   90.00
#
_symmetry.space_group_name_H-M   'P 1'
#
loop_
_entity.id
_entity.type
_entity.pdbx_description
1 polymer ?
#
loop_
_entity_poly.entity_id
_entity_poly.type
_entity_poly.pdbx_seq_one_letter_code
_entity_poly.pdbx_strand_id
1 'polypeptide(L)'
;MFEAKIANGNGEQTLSRDIYRLGHRFDFFRMLSCYFTTVGFYFSTLVTVLTVYVFLYGRLYLVLSGLEQGLREEPAIRDNKPLQVALASQSFVQIGFLMALPMLMEIGLERGFQTALSEFILMQLQLAPVFFTFSLGTKTHYYGRTLLHGGAKYRPTGRGFVVFHAKFAENYRLYSRSHFVKGIEMMILLIVYQICGHTYRSTVAYVLITASLWFMVGTWLFAPFLFNPSGFEWQKIVDDWTDWNKWINNRGGIGVPSEKSWESWWEEEQEHLQYSGKRGIIAEILLALRFFIYQYGLVYHLHVTRKTKSFLVYGASWLVIVLILFVMKTVSVGRRKFSASYQLVFRLIKGLIFLTFVSILVILVTLAHMTIQDIIVCIFIFMPTGWGMLLIAQALRPVVKKAGFWGSVRTLARGYEIVMGLLLFTPVAFLAWFPFVSEFQTRMLFNQAFSRGLQISRILGGHRKDRTSRHK
;
A
#
# COMPACT_ATOMS: atom_id res chain seq x y z
N MET A 1 10.99 -11.25 -2.00
CA MET A 1 11.84 -11.13 -3.23
C MET A 1 11.65 -12.28 -4.21
N PHE A 2 11.73 -13.54 -3.78
CA PHE A 2 11.53 -14.71 -4.66
C PHE A 2 10.21 -14.69 -5.44
N GLU A 3 9.09 -14.45 -4.76
CA GLU A 3 7.76 -14.37 -5.38
C GLU A 3 7.66 -13.27 -6.45
N ALA A 4 8.31 -12.13 -6.25
CA ALA A 4 8.36 -11.06 -7.24
C ALA A 4 9.09 -11.48 -8.52
N LYS A 5 10.17 -12.27 -8.38
CA LYS A 5 10.94 -12.79 -9.51
C LYS A 5 10.10 -13.75 -10.36
N ILE A 6 9.39 -14.68 -9.72
CA ILE A 6 8.55 -15.65 -10.44
C ILE A 6 7.35 -14.97 -11.09
N ALA A 7 6.70 -14.03 -10.39
CA ALA A 7 5.57 -13.28 -10.92
C ALA A 7 5.96 -12.46 -12.16
N ASN A 8 7.12 -11.79 -12.16
CA ASN A 8 7.64 -11.09 -13.34
C ASN A 8 7.87 -12.06 -14.51
N GLY A 9 8.52 -13.20 -14.26
CA GLY A 9 8.77 -14.21 -15.30
C GLY A 9 7.48 -14.74 -15.94
N ASN A 10 6.47 -15.03 -15.12
CA ASN A 10 5.16 -15.46 -15.63
C ASN A 10 4.41 -14.34 -16.39
N GLY A 11 4.62 -13.08 -16.00
CA GLY A 11 4.11 -11.92 -16.74
C GLY A 11 4.65 -11.87 -18.17
N GLU A 12 5.97 -12.03 -18.34
CA GLU A 12 6.59 -12.10 -19.67
C GLU A 12 6.16 -13.35 -20.45
N GLN A 13 6.03 -14.51 -19.78
CA GLN A 13 5.53 -15.74 -20.41
C GLN A 13 4.10 -15.57 -20.94
N THR A 14 3.24 -14.84 -20.22
CA THR A 14 1.86 -14.54 -20.65
C THR A 14 1.85 -13.82 -22.01
N LEU A 15 2.82 -12.94 -22.23
CA LEU A 15 2.97 -12.17 -23.48
C LEU A 15 3.73 -12.93 -24.58
N SER A 16 4.27 -14.11 -24.26
CA SER A 16 5.08 -14.90 -25.18
C SER A 16 4.26 -15.67 -26.21
N ARG A 17 4.85 -15.88 -27.39
CA ARG A 17 4.28 -16.75 -28.44
C ARG A 17 4.27 -18.22 -28.04
N ASP A 18 5.07 -18.62 -27.06
CA ASP A 18 5.22 -20.02 -26.66
C ASP A 18 4.01 -20.49 -25.85
N ILE A 19 3.53 -19.67 -24.92
CA ILE A 19 2.26 -19.96 -24.22
C ILE A 19 1.09 -20.00 -25.21
N TYR A 20 1.06 -19.10 -26.19
CA TYR A 20 0.06 -19.13 -27.26
C TYR A 20 0.10 -20.46 -28.03
N ARG A 21 1.29 -20.94 -28.42
CA ARG A 21 1.46 -22.21 -29.14
C ARG A 21 1.10 -23.41 -28.27
N LEU A 22 1.50 -23.42 -27.00
CA LEU A 22 1.17 -24.49 -26.05
C LEU A 22 -0.35 -24.58 -25.85
N GLY A 23 -1.03 -23.44 -25.72
CA GLY A 23 -2.49 -23.40 -25.61
C GLY A 23 -3.24 -24.01 -26.80
N HIS A 24 -2.66 -23.98 -28.01
CA HIS A 24 -3.24 -24.63 -29.19
C HIS A 24 -2.90 -26.12 -29.33
N ARG A 25 -1.89 -26.61 -28.60
CA ARG A 25 -1.37 -27.98 -28.72
C ARG A 25 -1.76 -28.87 -27.55
N PHE A 26 -2.04 -28.29 -26.38
CA PHE A 26 -2.48 -29.03 -25.21
C PHE A 26 -3.94 -29.45 -25.33
N ASP A 27 -4.22 -30.68 -24.89
CA ASP A 27 -5.56 -31.14 -24.61
C ASP A 27 -6.10 -30.47 -23.32
N PHE A 28 -7.39 -30.65 -23.05
CA PHE A 28 -8.07 -29.97 -21.94
C PHE A 28 -7.38 -30.19 -20.59
N PHE A 29 -6.99 -31.43 -20.27
CA PHE A 29 -6.39 -31.76 -18.97
C PHE A 29 -4.97 -31.20 -18.81
N ARG A 30 -4.12 -31.26 -19.85
CA ARG A 30 -2.79 -30.63 -19.79
C ARG A 30 -2.92 -29.12 -19.76
N MET A 31 -3.91 -28.55 -20.43
CA MET A 31 -4.16 -27.11 -20.38
C MET A 31 -4.60 -26.68 -18.97
N LEU A 32 -5.43 -27.48 -18.28
CA LEU A 32 -5.82 -27.21 -16.90
C LEU A 32 -4.61 -27.26 -15.95
N SER A 33 -3.74 -28.25 -16.10
CA SER A 33 -2.49 -28.35 -15.34
C SER A 33 -1.55 -27.18 -15.61
N CYS A 34 -1.37 -26.81 -16.88
CA CYS A 34 -0.60 -25.65 -17.31
C CYS A 34 -1.16 -24.35 -16.71
N TYR A 35 -2.48 -24.17 -16.75
CA TYR A 35 -3.17 -23.02 -16.18
C TYR A 35 -2.88 -22.91 -14.68
N PHE A 36 -3.04 -24.00 -13.92
CA PHE A 36 -2.87 -23.99 -12.47
C PHE A 36 -1.42 -23.84 -12.01
N THR A 37 -0.45 -24.31 -12.80
CA THR A 37 0.98 -24.31 -12.40
C THR A 37 1.77 -23.11 -12.95
N THR A 38 1.27 -22.42 -13.98
CA THR A 38 1.99 -21.33 -14.65
C THR A 38 1.17 -20.04 -14.70
N VAL A 39 0.92 -19.49 -15.88
CA VAL A 39 0.33 -18.18 -16.15
C VAL A 39 -1.07 -18.02 -15.56
N GLY A 40 -1.90 -19.07 -15.65
CA GLY A 40 -3.30 -19.01 -15.20
C GLY A 40 -3.43 -18.71 -13.71
N PHE A 41 -2.56 -19.28 -12.87
CA PHE A 41 -2.52 -19.02 -11.44
C PHE A 41 -2.24 -17.54 -11.12
N TYR A 42 -1.25 -16.94 -11.79
CA TYR A 42 -0.93 -15.52 -11.60
C TYR A 42 -2.02 -14.60 -12.15
N PHE A 43 -2.64 -14.98 -13.27
CA PHE A 43 -3.79 -14.27 -13.82
C PHE A 43 -4.99 -14.31 -12.86
N SER A 44 -5.37 -15.49 -12.34
CA SER A 44 -6.43 -15.63 -11.34
C SER A 44 -6.13 -14.84 -10.06
N THR A 45 -4.87 -14.82 -9.62
CA THR A 45 -4.41 -14.01 -8.48
C THR A 45 -4.59 -12.51 -8.75
N LEU A 46 -4.22 -12.05 -9.95
CA LEU A 46 -4.40 -10.66 -10.36
C LEU A 46 -5.89 -10.27 -10.36
N VAL A 47 -6.73 -11.09 -11.00
CA VAL A 47 -8.19 -10.87 -11.07
C VAL A 47 -8.79 -10.84 -9.67
N THR A 48 -8.39 -11.74 -8.77
CA THR A 48 -8.89 -11.77 -7.38
C THR A 48 -8.63 -10.45 -6.66
N VAL A 49 -7.42 -9.92 -6.75
CA VAL A 49 -7.09 -8.63 -6.12
C VAL A 49 -7.81 -7.47 -6.81
N LEU A 50 -7.93 -7.48 -8.14
CA LEU A 50 -8.70 -6.45 -8.87
C LEU A 50 -10.17 -6.45 -8.46
N THR A 51 -10.78 -7.63 -8.28
CA THR A 51 -12.17 -7.75 -7.79
C THR A 51 -12.33 -7.13 -6.40
N VAL A 52 -11.34 -7.28 -5.50
CA VAL A 52 -11.37 -6.60 -4.19
C VAL A 52 -11.39 -5.08 -4.35
N TYR A 53 -10.56 -4.53 -5.24
CA TYR A 53 -10.55 -3.10 -5.54
C TYR A 53 -11.87 -2.62 -6.14
N VAL A 54 -12.39 -3.32 -7.15
CA VAL A 54 -13.67 -3.00 -7.80
C VAL A 54 -14.81 -3.09 -6.78
N PHE A 55 -14.80 -4.08 -5.90
CA PHE A 55 -15.78 -4.24 -4.84
C PHE A 55 -15.74 -3.06 -3.87
N LEU A 56 -14.56 -2.69 -3.36
CA LEU A 56 -14.40 -1.57 -2.42
C LEU A 56 -14.82 -0.23 -3.02
N TYR A 57 -14.30 0.09 -4.21
CA TYR A 57 -14.67 1.33 -4.91
C TYR A 57 -16.14 1.35 -5.29
N GLY A 58 -16.67 0.23 -5.80
CA GLY A 58 -18.08 0.07 -6.14
C GLY A 58 -18.98 0.32 -4.93
N ARG A 59 -18.67 -0.31 -3.79
CA ARG A 59 -19.38 -0.08 -2.52
C ARG A 59 -19.34 1.38 -2.09
N LEU A 60 -18.16 1.99 -2.13
CA LEU A 60 -18.02 3.39 -1.78
C LEU A 60 -18.87 4.29 -2.70
N TYR A 61 -18.87 4.06 -4.01
CA TYR A 61 -19.67 4.85 -4.94
C TYR A 61 -21.18 4.66 -4.76
N LEU A 62 -21.63 3.48 -4.35
CA LEU A 62 -23.04 3.24 -3.98
C LEU A 62 -23.44 4.06 -2.74
N VAL A 63 -22.58 4.13 -1.73
CA VAL A 63 -22.78 5.01 -0.56
C VAL A 63 -22.80 6.47 -0.98
N LEU A 64 -21.78 6.91 -1.72
CA LEU A 64 -21.60 8.32 -2.06
C LEU A 64 -22.70 8.87 -2.97
N SER A 65 -23.26 8.03 -3.85
CA SER A 65 -24.39 8.41 -4.71
C SER A 65 -25.74 8.47 -3.98
N GLY A 66 -25.84 7.93 -2.76
CA GLY A 66 -27.12 7.73 -2.07
C GLY A 66 -27.95 6.57 -2.65
N LEU A 67 -27.46 5.88 -3.69
CA LEU A 67 -28.14 4.73 -4.28
C LEU A 67 -28.26 3.59 -3.27
N GLU A 68 -27.29 3.43 -2.37
CA GLU A 68 -27.40 2.45 -1.28
C GLU A 68 -28.60 2.71 -0.35
N GLN A 69 -28.97 3.99 -0.13
CA GLN A 69 -30.17 4.33 0.62
C GLN A 69 -31.43 4.03 -0.19
N GLY A 70 -31.46 4.32 -1.50
CA GLY A 70 -32.59 3.94 -2.36
C GLY A 70 -32.79 2.42 -2.43
N LEU A 71 -31.71 1.65 -2.56
CA LEU A 71 -31.72 0.18 -2.50
C LEU A 71 -32.12 -0.38 -1.13
N ARG A 72 -32.11 0.45 -0.07
CA ARG A 72 -32.58 0.09 1.28
C ARG A 72 -34.10 0.16 1.38
N GLU A 73 -34.70 1.15 0.73
CA GLU A 73 -36.14 1.40 0.78
C GLU A 73 -36.91 0.39 -0.08
N GLU A 74 -36.25 -0.24 -1.06
CA GLU A 74 -36.83 -1.26 -1.93
C GLU A 74 -36.94 -2.66 -1.24
N PRO A 75 -38.16 -3.18 -0.97
CA PRO A 75 -38.36 -4.44 -0.25
C PRO A 75 -37.76 -5.65 -0.96
N ALA A 76 -37.84 -5.69 -2.30
CA ALA A 76 -37.37 -6.79 -3.13
C ALA A 76 -35.86 -7.07 -2.99
N ILE A 77 -35.08 -6.04 -2.65
CA ILE A 77 -33.63 -6.14 -2.47
C ILE A 77 -33.29 -6.39 -1.00
N ARG A 78 -34.04 -5.79 -0.07
CA ARG A 78 -33.85 -5.95 1.38
C ARG A 78 -33.92 -7.41 1.82
N ASP A 79 -34.90 -8.15 1.33
CA ASP A 79 -35.19 -9.53 1.74
C ASP A 79 -34.56 -10.60 0.84
N ASN A 80 -33.67 -10.19 -0.08
CA ASN A 80 -32.97 -11.12 -0.98
C ASN A 80 -31.90 -11.93 -0.22
N LYS A 81 -32.35 -13.01 0.43
CA LYS A 81 -31.50 -14.02 1.09
C LYS A 81 -30.41 -14.58 0.16
N PRO A 82 -30.69 -14.96 -1.10
CA PRO A 82 -29.66 -15.44 -2.02
C PRO A 82 -28.49 -14.47 -2.19
N LEU A 83 -28.78 -13.17 -2.34
CA LEU A 83 -27.75 -12.14 -2.44
C LEU A 83 -26.89 -12.04 -1.18
N GLN A 84 -27.51 -12.14 0.01
CA GLN A 84 -26.78 -12.13 1.27
C GLN A 84 -25.86 -13.35 1.42
N VAL A 85 -26.35 -14.54 1.03
CA VAL A 85 -25.57 -15.78 1.07
C VAL A 85 -24.40 -15.73 0.09
N ALA A 86 -24.60 -15.19 -1.13
CA ALA A 86 -23.53 -15.04 -2.13
C ALA A 86 -22.41 -14.10 -1.66
N LEU A 87 -22.76 -13.01 -0.97
CA LEU A 87 -21.76 -12.08 -0.40
C LEU A 87 -21.02 -12.68 0.80
N ALA A 88 -21.71 -13.45 1.64
CA ALA A 88 -21.10 -14.14 2.77
C ALA A 88 -20.15 -15.27 2.32
N SER A 89 -20.54 -16.05 1.32
CA SER A 89 -19.71 -17.13 0.78
C SER A 89 -18.42 -16.60 0.15
N GLN A 90 -18.48 -15.47 -0.57
CA GLN A 90 -17.30 -14.78 -1.08
C GLN A 90 -16.27 -14.47 0.03
N SER A 91 -16.73 -13.98 1.18
CA SER A 91 -15.85 -13.60 2.30
C SER A 91 -15.19 -14.82 2.94
N PHE A 92 -15.94 -15.92 3.05
CA PHE A 92 -15.41 -17.19 3.54
C PHE A 92 -14.33 -17.77 2.63
N VAL A 93 -14.50 -17.66 1.31
CA VAL A 93 -13.47 -18.03 0.32
C VAL A 93 -12.23 -17.13 0.45
N GLN A 94 -12.42 -15.82 0.66
CA GLN A 94 -11.34 -14.83 0.75
C GLN A 94 -10.45 -14.96 1.99
N ILE A 95 -10.95 -15.53 3.09
CA ILE A 95 -10.16 -15.82 4.30
C ILE A 95 -9.15 -16.98 4.05
N GLY A 96 -9.13 -17.56 2.85
CA GLY A 96 -8.15 -18.57 2.44
C GLY A 96 -8.48 -19.98 2.91
N PHE A 97 -9.62 -20.17 3.59
CA PHE A 97 -10.07 -21.47 4.08
C PHE A 97 -10.25 -22.48 2.93
N LEU A 98 -10.92 -22.07 1.84
CA LEU A 98 -11.07 -22.94 0.67
C LEU A 98 -9.76 -23.20 -0.08
N MET A 99 -8.78 -22.28 0.00
CA MET A 99 -7.44 -22.52 -0.57
C MET A 99 -6.61 -23.47 0.29
N ALA A 100 -6.90 -23.58 1.59
CA ALA A 100 -6.25 -24.51 2.50
C ALA A 100 -6.85 -25.92 2.45
N LEU A 101 -8.08 -26.08 1.95
CA LEU A 101 -8.73 -27.39 1.83
C LEU A 101 -7.97 -28.41 0.99
N PRO A 102 -7.46 -28.09 -0.23
CA PRO A 102 -6.67 -29.05 -1.00
C PRO A 102 -5.46 -29.57 -0.23
N MET A 103 -4.76 -28.68 0.46
CA MET A 103 -3.60 -29.03 1.29
C MET A 103 -4.00 -29.90 2.49
N LEU A 104 -5.10 -29.55 3.17
CA LEU A 104 -5.67 -30.36 4.26
C LEU A 104 -6.03 -31.78 3.80
N MET A 105 -6.61 -31.90 2.60
CA MET A 105 -6.96 -33.18 2.02
C MET A 105 -5.71 -33.98 1.63
N GLU A 106 -4.71 -33.35 1.03
CA GLU A 106 -3.43 -33.98 0.69
C GLU A 106 -2.74 -34.54 1.94
N ILE A 107 -2.55 -33.72 2.97
CA ILE A 107 -1.94 -34.15 4.24
C ILE A 107 -2.81 -35.21 4.93
N GLY A 108 -4.14 -35.06 4.87
CA GLY A 108 -5.09 -36.01 5.46
C GLY A 108 -5.00 -37.39 4.83
N LEU A 109 -4.84 -37.45 3.50
CA LEU A 109 -4.70 -38.69 2.74
C LEU A 109 -3.30 -39.31 2.91
N GLU A 110 -2.25 -38.50 2.96
CA GLU A 110 -0.86 -39.00 3.08
C GLU A 110 -0.45 -39.37 4.50
N ARG A 111 -0.90 -38.62 5.50
CA ARG A 111 -0.39 -38.67 6.90
C ARG A 111 -1.48 -38.81 7.96
N GLY A 112 -2.74 -38.93 7.55
CA GLY A 112 -3.91 -39.07 8.42
C GLY A 112 -4.53 -37.73 8.86
N PHE A 113 -5.85 -37.75 9.06
CA PHE A 113 -6.64 -36.54 9.35
C PHE A 113 -6.31 -35.85 10.68
N GLN A 114 -5.89 -36.61 11.70
CA GLN A 114 -5.46 -36.01 12.98
C GLN A 114 -4.20 -35.16 12.81
N THR A 115 -3.23 -35.68 12.05
CA THR A 115 -1.99 -34.97 11.69
C THR A 115 -2.32 -33.73 10.86
N ALA A 116 -3.19 -33.86 9.86
CA ALA A 116 -3.62 -32.75 9.02
C ALA A 116 -4.28 -31.62 9.84
N LEU A 117 -5.15 -31.95 10.80
CA LEU A 117 -5.78 -30.97 11.67
C LEU A 117 -4.76 -30.27 12.58
N SER A 118 -3.82 -31.03 13.16
CA SER A 118 -2.74 -30.47 13.99
C SER A 118 -1.84 -29.53 13.20
N GLU A 119 -1.38 -29.95 12.02
CA GLU A 119 -0.56 -29.12 11.12
C GLU A 119 -1.32 -27.86 10.68
N PHE A 120 -2.61 -27.95 10.36
CA PHE A 120 -3.42 -26.80 10.01
C PHE A 120 -3.52 -25.78 11.14
N ILE A 121 -3.76 -26.21 12.38
CA ILE A 121 -3.79 -25.32 13.55
C ILE A 121 -2.43 -24.66 13.74
N LEU A 122 -1.34 -25.43 13.63
CA LEU A 122 0.02 -24.89 13.73
C LEU A 122 0.30 -23.84 12.65
N MET A 123 -0.14 -24.06 11.42
CA MET A 123 -0.01 -23.07 10.33
C MET A 123 -0.77 -21.77 10.63
N GLN A 124 -1.95 -21.84 11.23
CA GLN A 124 -2.69 -20.64 11.65
C GLN A 124 -1.91 -19.87 12.72
N LEU A 125 -1.38 -20.57 13.73
CA LEU A 125 -0.58 -19.97 14.82
C LEU A 125 0.73 -19.35 14.29
N GLN A 126 1.33 -19.93 13.25
CA GLN A 126 2.52 -19.39 12.58
C GLN A 126 2.20 -18.24 11.60
N LEU A 127 0.95 -17.76 11.58
CA LEU A 127 0.48 -16.66 10.73
C LEU A 127 0.59 -16.95 9.22
N ALA A 128 0.41 -18.21 8.81
CA ALA A 128 0.37 -18.58 7.39
C ALA A 128 -0.64 -17.74 6.58
N PRO A 129 -1.86 -17.40 7.08
CA PRO A 129 -2.78 -16.52 6.35
C PRO A 129 -2.18 -15.14 6.06
N VAL A 130 -1.46 -14.55 7.03
CA VAL A 130 -0.78 -13.26 6.85
C VAL A 130 0.29 -13.38 5.78
N PHE A 131 1.09 -14.45 5.80
CA PHE A 131 2.12 -14.68 4.79
C PHE A 131 1.53 -14.83 3.39
N PHE A 132 0.49 -15.66 3.22
CA PHE A 132 -0.09 -15.93 1.90
C PHE A 132 -0.87 -14.73 1.35
N THR A 133 -1.61 -14.00 2.19
CA THR A 133 -2.28 -12.76 1.79
C THR A 133 -1.27 -11.67 1.40
N PHE A 134 -0.11 -11.61 2.07
CA PHE A 134 1.00 -10.73 1.66
C PHE A 134 1.63 -11.19 0.33
N SER A 135 1.90 -12.49 0.17
CA SER A 135 2.43 -13.05 -1.09
C SER A 135 1.50 -12.78 -2.28
N LEU A 136 0.18 -12.83 -2.08
CA LEU A 136 -0.82 -12.46 -3.08
C LEU A 136 -0.60 -11.04 -3.63
N GLY A 137 -0.36 -10.07 -2.75
CA GLY A 137 -0.06 -8.68 -3.12
C GLY A 137 1.21 -8.55 -3.96
N THR A 138 2.26 -9.30 -3.60
CA THR A 138 3.51 -9.37 -4.36
C THR A 138 3.25 -9.92 -5.76
N LYS A 139 2.61 -11.09 -5.86
CA LYS A 139 2.32 -11.75 -7.14
C LYS A 139 1.53 -10.84 -8.06
N THR A 140 0.43 -10.29 -7.59
CA THR A 140 -0.43 -9.37 -8.36
C THR A 140 0.31 -8.13 -8.83
N HIS A 141 1.09 -7.47 -7.96
CA HIS A 141 1.79 -6.24 -8.35
C HIS A 141 2.81 -6.47 -9.46
N TYR A 142 3.69 -7.46 -9.29
CA TYR A 142 4.78 -7.72 -10.24
C TYR A 142 4.28 -8.33 -11.55
N TYR A 143 3.32 -9.26 -11.47
CA TYR A 143 2.66 -9.82 -12.65
C TYR A 143 1.90 -8.75 -13.45
N GLY A 144 1.06 -7.94 -12.79
CA GLY A 144 0.26 -6.90 -13.45
C GLY A 144 1.11 -5.77 -14.05
N ARG A 145 2.18 -5.34 -13.36
CA ARG A 145 3.12 -4.35 -13.89
C ARG A 145 3.81 -4.84 -15.15
N THR A 146 4.25 -6.10 -15.14
CA THR A 146 4.88 -6.72 -16.31
C THR A 146 3.89 -6.84 -17.47
N LEU A 147 2.62 -7.14 -17.21
CA LEU A 147 1.59 -7.21 -18.25
C LEU A 147 1.32 -5.84 -18.92
N LEU A 148 1.32 -4.75 -18.14
CA LEU A 148 1.02 -3.40 -18.65
C LEU A 148 2.21 -2.70 -19.30
N HIS A 149 3.42 -2.92 -18.78
CA HIS A 149 4.60 -2.15 -19.17
C HIS A 149 5.76 -3.02 -19.66
N GLY A 150 5.73 -4.33 -19.44
CA GLY A 150 6.87 -5.22 -19.64
C GLY A 150 8.02 -4.91 -18.68
N GLY A 151 9.22 -5.33 -19.06
CA GLY A 151 10.45 -4.91 -18.40
C GLY A 151 10.73 -5.69 -17.11
N ALA A 152 10.50 -7.00 -17.13
CA ALA A 152 10.91 -7.89 -16.04
C ALA A 152 12.40 -7.70 -15.73
N LYS A 153 12.69 -7.10 -14.57
CA LYS A 153 14.07 -6.98 -14.06
C LYS A 153 14.45 -8.24 -13.29
N TYR A 154 15.63 -8.77 -13.57
CA TYR A 154 16.21 -9.82 -12.74
C TYR A 154 16.44 -9.27 -11.34
N ARG A 155 15.87 -9.94 -10.33
CA ARG A 155 16.12 -9.65 -8.92
C ARG A 155 16.97 -10.78 -8.34
N PRO A 156 18.21 -10.52 -7.92
CA PRO A 156 19.04 -11.55 -7.31
C PRO A 156 18.38 -11.99 -6.01
N THR A 157 17.96 -13.25 -5.97
CA THR A 157 17.53 -13.91 -4.74
C THR A 157 18.79 -14.55 -4.16
N GLY A 158 19.42 -13.89 -3.18
CA GLY A 158 20.58 -14.45 -2.51
C GLY A 158 20.25 -15.80 -1.86
N ARG A 159 21.18 -16.76 -1.98
CA ARG A 159 21.19 -18.00 -1.18
C ARG A 159 22.06 -17.76 0.06
N GLY A 160 21.64 -16.83 0.92
CA GLY A 160 22.32 -16.51 2.16
C GLY A 160 21.57 -17.05 3.38
N PHE A 161 22.20 -17.04 4.55
CA PHE A 161 21.52 -17.32 5.81
C PHE A 161 20.39 -16.29 6.01
N VAL A 162 19.13 -16.74 5.94
CA VAL A 162 17.91 -15.91 5.96
C VAL A 162 17.57 -15.49 7.41
N VAL A 163 18.52 -14.87 8.12
CA VAL A 163 18.39 -14.61 9.57
C VAL A 163 18.90 -13.21 9.95
N PHE A 164 18.74 -12.21 9.07
CA PHE A 164 19.12 -10.84 9.38
C PHE A 164 17.92 -9.92 9.43
N HIS A 165 17.96 -9.01 10.40
CA HIS A 165 17.04 -7.89 10.48
C HIS A 165 17.17 -7.02 9.23
N ALA A 166 16.10 -6.91 8.45
CA ALA A 166 16.01 -5.98 7.34
C ALA A 166 15.64 -4.60 7.87
N LYS A 167 16.43 -3.58 7.52
CA LYS A 167 16.18 -2.21 7.98
C LYS A 167 14.83 -1.69 7.46
N PHE A 168 14.18 -0.79 8.20
CA PHE A 168 12.95 -0.13 7.77
C PHE A 168 13.07 0.50 6.36
N ALA A 169 14.17 1.20 6.07
CA ALA A 169 14.38 1.81 4.75
C ALA A 169 14.48 0.78 3.60
N GLU A 170 14.97 -0.42 3.88
CA GLU A 170 15.00 -1.52 2.91
C GLU A 170 13.60 -2.09 2.68
N ASN A 171 12.88 -2.43 3.75
CA ASN A 171 11.50 -2.90 3.69
C ASN A 171 10.60 -1.88 2.96
N TYR A 172 10.77 -0.59 3.26
CA TYR A 172 10.04 0.49 2.61
C TYR A 172 10.29 0.53 1.10
N ARG A 173 11.54 0.47 0.66
CA ARG A 173 11.87 0.47 -0.77
C ARG A 173 11.34 -0.75 -1.52
N LEU A 174 11.37 -1.93 -0.88
CA LEU A 174 10.90 -3.17 -1.50
C LEU A 174 9.36 -3.23 -1.63
N TYR A 175 8.65 -2.70 -0.64
CA TYR A 175 7.20 -2.91 -0.50
C TYR A 175 6.33 -1.65 -0.68
N SER A 176 6.92 -0.46 -0.84
CA SER A 176 6.18 0.81 -1.00
C SER A 176 5.10 0.73 -2.09
N ARG A 177 5.48 0.40 -3.33
CA ARG A 177 4.54 0.33 -4.48
C ARG A 177 3.67 -0.92 -4.50
N SER A 178 4.21 -2.03 -4.02
CA SER A 178 3.54 -3.33 -4.13
C SER A 178 2.48 -3.53 -3.06
N HIS A 179 2.70 -3.00 -1.84
CA HIS A 179 1.82 -3.23 -0.69
C HIS A 179 1.44 -1.93 0.02
N PHE A 180 2.40 -1.07 0.39
CA PHE A 180 2.10 0.03 1.31
C PHE A 180 1.15 1.08 0.73
N VAL A 181 1.44 1.58 -0.47
CA VAL A 181 0.55 2.50 -1.18
C VAL A 181 -0.84 1.89 -1.33
N LYS A 182 -0.88 0.62 -1.75
CA LYS A 182 -2.12 -0.12 -2.00
C LYS A 182 -2.95 -0.38 -0.74
N GLY A 183 -2.29 -0.74 0.35
CA GLY A 183 -2.88 -0.96 1.66
C GLY A 183 -3.38 0.34 2.29
N ILE A 184 -2.63 1.44 2.15
CA ILE A 184 -3.08 2.77 2.61
C ILE A 184 -4.28 3.25 1.78
N GLU A 185 -4.28 3.03 0.46
CA GLU A 185 -5.44 3.31 -0.39
C GLU A 185 -6.68 2.54 0.08
N MET A 186 -6.57 1.22 0.27
CA MET A 186 -7.67 0.40 0.80
C MET A 186 -8.10 0.82 2.22
N MET A 187 -7.15 1.16 3.09
CA MET A 187 -7.42 1.68 4.43
C MET A 187 -8.25 2.97 4.37
N ILE A 188 -7.87 3.92 3.52
CA ILE A 188 -8.60 5.17 3.31
C ILE A 188 -10.03 4.88 2.81
N LEU A 189 -10.18 3.97 1.84
CA LEU A 189 -11.50 3.58 1.33
C LEU A 189 -12.38 2.98 2.43
N LEU A 190 -11.84 2.10 3.28
CA LEU A 190 -12.56 1.49 4.39
C LEU A 190 -12.95 2.52 5.46
N ILE A 191 -12.04 3.42 5.81
CA ILE A 191 -12.33 4.49 6.79
C ILE A 191 -13.43 5.40 6.25
N VAL A 192 -13.34 5.84 4.99
CA VAL A 192 -14.37 6.68 4.40
C VAL A 192 -15.70 5.94 4.28
N TYR A 193 -15.69 4.67 3.89
CA TYR A 193 -16.89 3.85 3.87
C TYR A 193 -17.52 3.74 5.27
N GLN A 194 -16.73 3.63 6.33
CA GLN A 194 -17.23 3.63 7.70
C GLN A 194 -17.80 4.99 8.14
N ILE A 195 -17.24 6.10 7.65
CA ILE A 195 -17.70 7.47 7.97
C ILE A 195 -18.99 7.81 7.21
N CYS A 196 -19.06 7.46 5.92
CA CYS A 196 -20.18 7.82 5.04
C CYS A 196 -21.28 6.75 5.00
N GLY A 197 -20.94 5.50 5.29
CA GLY A 197 -21.86 4.36 5.20
C GLY A 197 -22.88 4.37 6.34
N HIS A 198 -24.14 4.08 5.99
CA HIS A 198 -25.17 3.73 6.95
C HIS A 198 -25.24 2.21 7.08
N THR A 199 -25.34 1.70 8.30
CA THR A 199 -25.19 0.28 8.65
C THR A 199 -26.07 -0.65 7.79
N TYR A 200 -25.47 -1.31 6.80
CA TYR A 200 -26.12 -2.25 5.89
C TYR A 200 -26.11 -3.69 6.46
N ARG A 201 -27.32 -4.28 6.57
CA ARG A 201 -27.72 -5.72 6.60
C ARG A 201 -27.02 -6.62 7.63
N SER A 202 -27.49 -7.89 7.75
CA SER A 202 -27.25 -8.79 8.90
C SER A 202 -25.86 -8.60 9.51
N THR A 203 -25.82 -8.34 10.82
CA THR A 203 -24.60 -7.96 11.56
C THR A 203 -23.41 -8.86 11.20
N VAL A 204 -23.68 -10.14 10.94
CA VAL A 204 -22.66 -11.14 10.60
C VAL A 204 -22.04 -10.93 9.22
N ALA A 205 -22.81 -10.77 8.14
CA ALA A 205 -22.26 -10.66 6.79
C ALA A 205 -21.42 -9.38 6.61
N TYR A 206 -21.90 -8.27 7.16
CA TYR A 206 -21.16 -7.00 7.18
C TYR A 206 -19.84 -7.13 7.94
N VAL A 207 -19.88 -7.73 9.13
CA VAL A 207 -18.68 -7.92 9.97
C VAL A 207 -17.68 -8.84 9.27
N LEU A 208 -18.12 -9.94 8.64
CA LEU A 208 -17.22 -10.86 7.93
C LEU A 208 -16.51 -10.21 6.74
N ILE A 209 -17.25 -9.48 5.89
CA ILE A 209 -16.66 -8.76 4.74
C ILE A 209 -15.68 -7.69 5.24
N THR A 210 -16.10 -6.90 6.22
CA THR A 210 -15.29 -5.78 6.72
C THR A 210 -14.04 -6.29 7.42
N ALA A 211 -14.15 -7.36 8.21
CA ALA A 211 -13.02 -8.00 8.89
C ALA A 211 -12.01 -8.59 7.91
N SER A 212 -12.45 -9.25 6.83
CA SER A 212 -11.53 -9.81 5.82
C SER A 212 -10.75 -8.72 5.08
N LEU A 213 -11.40 -7.59 4.77
CA LEU A 213 -10.77 -6.44 4.12
C LEU A 213 -9.77 -5.74 5.06
N TRP A 214 -10.13 -5.54 6.33
CA TRP A 214 -9.20 -5.01 7.33
C TRP A 214 -8.02 -5.96 7.58
N PHE A 215 -8.25 -7.28 7.58
CA PHE A 215 -7.20 -8.28 7.68
C PHE A 215 -6.21 -8.18 6.51
N MET A 216 -6.71 -8.03 5.28
CA MET A 216 -5.88 -7.80 4.10
C MET A 216 -5.07 -6.50 4.19
N VAL A 217 -5.69 -5.40 4.62
CA VAL A 217 -5.01 -4.10 4.85
C VAL A 217 -3.90 -4.24 5.90
N GLY A 218 -4.21 -4.80 7.07
CA GLY A 218 -3.24 -4.99 8.15
C GLY A 218 -2.07 -5.87 7.71
N THR A 219 -2.36 -6.93 6.96
CA THR A 219 -1.35 -7.82 6.39
C THR A 219 -0.43 -7.09 5.42
N TRP A 220 -0.97 -6.32 4.46
CA TRP A 220 -0.16 -5.60 3.48
C TRP A 220 0.70 -4.50 4.10
N LEU A 221 0.24 -3.85 5.16
CA LEU A 221 0.99 -2.80 5.85
C LEU A 221 2.05 -3.35 6.79
N PHE A 222 1.76 -4.43 7.53
CA PHE A 222 2.58 -4.83 8.69
C PHE A 222 3.28 -6.18 8.59
N ALA A 223 2.92 -7.04 7.63
CA ALA A 223 3.59 -8.34 7.45
C ALA A 223 5.12 -8.22 7.28
N PRO A 224 5.68 -7.24 6.52
CA PRO A 224 7.13 -7.10 6.40
C PRO A 224 7.84 -6.93 7.73
N PHE A 225 7.22 -6.26 8.70
CA PHE A 225 7.79 -6.03 10.03
C PHE A 225 7.55 -7.23 10.95
N LEU A 226 6.39 -7.86 10.84
CA LEU A 226 6.01 -9.04 11.62
C LEU A 226 6.90 -10.26 11.32
N PHE A 227 7.27 -10.47 10.05
CA PHE A 227 8.19 -11.54 9.64
C PHE A 227 9.67 -11.11 9.64
N ASN A 228 9.99 -9.91 10.13
CA ASN A 228 11.37 -9.43 10.22
C ASN A 228 12.01 -9.82 11.56
N PRO A 229 13.12 -10.58 11.57
CA PRO A 229 13.86 -10.87 12.79
C PRO A 229 14.20 -9.58 13.56
N SER A 230 13.96 -9.57 14.88
CA SER A 230 14.16 -8.38 15.73
C SER A 230 13.39 -7.13 15.26
N GLY A 231 12.29 -7.31 14.52
CA GLY A 231 11.49 -6.22 13.94
C GLY A 231 10.82 -5.31 14.96
N PHE A 232 10.67 -5.76 16.21
CA PHE A 232 10.12 -4.98 17.32
C PHE A 232 11.13 -4.73 18.45
N GLU A 233 12.43 -4.83 18.17
CA GLU A 233 13.46 -4.47 19.14
C GLU A 233 13.70 -2.96 19.16
N TRP A 234 13.49 -2.31 20.30
CA TRP A 234 13.58 -0.84 20.41
C TRP A 234 14.89 -0.25 19.87
N GLN A 235 16.03 -0.85 20.22
CA GLN A 235 17.34 -0.35 19.75
C GLN A 235 17.44 -0.39 18.21
N LYS A 236 16.90 -1.43 17.57
CA LYS A 236 16.90 -1.56 16.10
C LYS A 236 15.97 -0.55 15.46
N ILE A 237 14.80 -0.32 16.05
CA ILE A 237 13.84 0.68 15.58
C ILE A 237 14.43 2.10 15.63
N VAL A 238 15.17 2.45 16.68
CA VAL A 238 15.86 3.74 16.76
C VAL A 238 16.92 3.86 15.67
N ASP A 239 17.74 2.83 15.46
CA ASP A 239 18.74 2.80 14.39
C ASP A 239 18.07 2.95 13.01
N ASP A 240 16.97 2.22 12.78
CA ASP A 240 16.16 2.26 11.55
C ASP A 240 15.54 3.63 11.28
N TRP A 241 15.07 4.33 12.32
CA TRP A 241 14.58 5.70 12.21
C TRP A 241 15.67 6.64 11.70
N THR A 242 16.89 6.51 12.22
CA THR A 242 18.01 7.35 11.79
C THR A 242 18.44 7.03 10.36
N ASP A 243 18.44 5.76 9.97
CA ASP A 243 18.78 5.29 8.62
C ASP A 243 17.74 5.77 7.59
N TRP A 244 16.45 5.59 7.87
CA TRP A 244 15.37 6.06 7.01
C TRP A 244 15.36 7.58 6.88
N ASN A 245 15.56 8.32 7.98
CA ASN A 245 15.66 9.78 7.93
C ASN A 245 16.86 10.26 7.12
N LYS A 246 18.00 9.57 7.18
CA LYS A 246 19.14 9.89 6.31
C LYS A 246 18.79 9.62 4.85
N TRP A 247 18.22 8.45 4.55
CA TRP A 247 17.87 8.03 3.20
C TRP A 247 16.83 8.96 2.52
N ILE A 248 15.73 9.29 3.22
CA ILE A 248 14.67 10.18 2.72
C ILE A 248 15.20 11.60 2.51
N ASN A 249 16.19 12.01 3.30
CA ASN A 249 16.73 13.36 3.23
C ASN A 249 17.86 13.56 2.21
N ASN A 250 18.59 12.50 1.89
CA ASN A 250 19.73 12.54 1.01
C ASN A 250 19.32 12.88 -0.44
N ARG A 251 20.00 13.87 -1.04
CA ARG A 251 19.79 14.23 -2.45
C ARG A 251 20.47 13.19 -3.32
N GLY A 252 19.80 12.80 -4.40
CA GLY A 252 20.35 11.86 -5.37
C GLY A 252 21.41 12.51 -6.24
N GLY A 253 21.98 11.72 -7.15
CA GLY A 253 22.96 12.15 -8.13
C GLY A 253 23.24 11.03 -9.13
N ILE A 254 23.93 11.36 -10.22
CA ILE A 254 24.35 10.37 -11.21
C ILE A 254 25.27 9.35 -10.51
N GLY A 255 24.91 8.07 -10.58
CA GLY A 255 25.68 6.98 -9.96
C GLY A 255 25.45 6.76 -8.45
N VAL A 256 24.55 7.50 -7.81
CA VAL A 256 24.20 7.25 -6.39
C VAL A 256 23.23 6.06 -6.30
N PRO A 257 23.56 4.97 -5.59
CA PRO A 257 22.68 3.81 -5.45
C PRO A 257 21.34 4.14 -4.78
N SER A 258 20.27 3.43 -5.16
CA SER A 258 18.92 3.59 -4.58
C SER A 258 18.85 3.26 -3.08
N GLU A 259 19.82 2.52 -2.57
CA GLU A 259 20.01 2.25 -1.14
C GLU A 259 20.41 3.47 -0.32
N LYS A 260 21.09 4.44 -0.93
CA LYS A 260 21.66 5.59 -0.23
C LYS A 260 20.84 6.85 -0.36
N SER A 261 19.97 6.94 -1.36
CA SER A 261 19.14 8.13 -1.60
C SER A 261 17.74 7.76 -2.06
N TRP A 262 16.75 8.39 -1.44
CA TRP A 262 15.35 8.34 -1.85
C TRP A 262 15.15 8.84 -3.28
N GLU A 263 15.88 9.87 -3.70
CA GLU A 263 15.72 10.44 -5.04
C GLU A 263 16.17 9.46 -6.13
N SER A 264 17.28 8.75 -5.92
CA SER A 264 17.73 7.69 -6.84
C SER A 264 16.74 6.53 -6.88
N TRP A 265 16.25 6.08 -5.72
CA TRP A 265 15.23 5.02 -5.64
C TRP A 265 13.93 5.42 -6.35
N TRP A 266 13.47 6.65 -6.13
CA TRP A 266 12.26 7.19 -6.74
C TRP A 266 12.33 7.18 -8.27
N GLU A 267 13.48 7.59 -8.80
CA GLU A 267 13.73 7.60 -10.25
C GLU A 267 13.84 6.18 -10.82
N GLU A 268 14.48 5.25 -10.11
CA GLU A 268 14.57 3.83 -10.49
C GLU A 268 13.19 3.14 -10.50
N GLU A 269 12.37 3.42 -9.49
CA GLU A 269 11.05 2.80 -9.36
C GLU A 269 10.14 3.16 -10.55
N GLN A 270 10.28 4.38 -11.08
CA GLN A 270 9.49 4.91 -12.20
C GLN A 270 10.07 4.64 -13.58
N GLU A 271 11.25 4.03 -13.66
CA GLU A 271 11.96 3.85 -14.92
C GLU A 271 11.12 3.11 -15.98
N HIS A 272 10.33 2.12 -15.56
CA HIS A 272 9.42 1.37 -16.42
C HIS A 272 8.44 2.23 -17.21
N LEU A 273 8.02 3.40 -16.69
CA LEU A 273 7.10 4.31 -17.38
C LEU A 273 7.77 4.99 -18.58
N GLN A 274 9.11 5.13 -18.59
CA GLN A 274 9.83 5.73 -19.71
C GLN A 274 9.79 4.83 -20.96
N TYR A 275 9.80 3.51 -20.74
CA TYR A 275 9.81 2.51 -21.80
C TYR A 275 8.41 1.95 -22.09
N SER A 276 7.37 2.44 -21.39
CA SER A 276 6.02 1.95 -21.58
C SER A 276 5.42 2.48 -22.89
N GLY A 277 4.72 1.59 -23.62
CA GLY A 277 3.97 1.97 -24.81
C GLY A 277 2.76 2.87 -24.49
N LYS A 278 2.19 3.51 -25.52
CA LYS A 278 1.04 4.42 -25.39
C LYS A 278 -0.14 3.80 -24.62
N ARG A 279 -0.42 2.51 -24.84
CA ARG A 279 -1.50 1.79 -24.14
C ARG A 279 -1.27 1.69 -22.63
N GLY A 280 -0.04 1.44 -22.19
CA GLY A 280 0.32 1.38 -20.77
C GLY A 280 0.19 2.74 -20.09
N ILE A 281 0.63 3.82 -20.76
CA ILE A 281 0.46 5.20 -20.27
C ILE A 281 -1.03 5.57 -20.17
N ILE A 282 -1.84 5.22 -21.17
CA ILE A 282 -3.30 5.45 -21.14
C ILE A 282 -3.93 4.67 -19.98
N ALA A 283 -3.53 3.41 -19.75
CA ALA A 283 -4.03 2.62 -18.64
C ALA A 283 -3.68 3.25 -17.28
N GLU A 284 -2.46 3.75 -17.09
CA GLU A 284 -2.06 4.47 -15.86
C GLU A 284 -2.90 5.71 -15.61
N ILE A 285 -3.17 6.51 -16.66
CA ILE A 285 -4.04 7.68 -16.55
C ILE A 285 -5.46 7.26 -16.19
N LEU A 286 -6.04 6.28 -16.89
CA LEU A 286 -7.40 5.79 -16.64
C LEU A 286 -7.53 5.25 -15.21
N LEU A 287 -6.54 4.50 -14.72
CA LEU A 287 -6.52 4.02 -13.35
C LEU A 287 -6.43 5.20 -12.36
N ALA A 288 -5.62 6.22 -12.63
CA ALA A 288 -5.50 7.40 -11.77
C ALA A 288 -6.79 8.26 -11.74
N LEU A 289 -7.63 8.22 -12.78
CA LEU A 289 -8.90 8.98 -12.83
C LEU A 289 -9.84 8.64 -11.66
N ARG A 290 -9.74 7.42 -11.09
CA ARG A 290 -10.55 6.99 -9.94
C ARG A 290 -10.42 7.92 -8.74
N PHE A 291 -9.26 8.54 -8.52
CA PHE A 291 -9.05 9.45 -7.38
C PHE A 291 -9.85 10.76 -7.54
N PHE A 292 -10.09 11.21 -8.77
CA PHE A 292 -10.87 12.41 -9.05
C PHE A 292 -12.38 12.15 -8.96
N ILE A 293 -12.83 10.94 -9.37
CA ILE A 293 -14.21 10.48 -9.17
C ILE A 293 -14.49 10.34 -7.67
N TYR A 294 -13.54 9.76 -6.93
CA TYR A 294 -13.58 9.67 -5.47
C TYR A 294 -13.71 11.04 -4.80
N GLN A 295 -12.90 12.02 -5.21
CA GLN A 295 -13.00 13.41 -4.74
C GLN A 295 -14.38 14.00 -5.03
N TYR A 296 -14.85 13.83 -6.26
CA TYR A 296 -16.15 14.33 -6.69
C TYR A 296 -17.26 13.81 -5.75
N GLY A 297 -17.31 12.51 -5.49
CA GLY A 297 -18.32 11.93 -4.60
C GLY A 297 -18.25 12.47 -3.16
N LEU A 298 -17.06 12.60 -2.58
CA LEU A 298 -16.90 13.04 -1.20
C LEU A 298 -17.16 14.53 -0.97
N VAL A 299 -16.83 15.38 -1.94
CA VAL A 299 -17.03 16.84 -1.81
C VAL A 299 -18.49 17.20 -1.58
N TYR A 300 -19.44 16.43 -2.12
CA TYR A 300 -20.88 16.64 -1.93
C TYR A 300 -21.44 16.06 -0.62
N HIS A 301 -20.65 15.27 0.12
CA HIS A 301 -21.02 14.76 1.45
C HIS A 301 -20.64 15.69 2.60
N LEU A 302 -19.76 16.68 2.35
CA LEU A 302 -19.37 17.70 3.33
C LEU A 302 -20.59 18.51 3.81
N HIS A 303 -20.66 18.79 5.11
CA HIS A 303 -21.82 19.47 5.70
C HIS A 303 -22.10 20.83 5.07
N VAL A 304 -21.04 21.57 4.72
CA VAL A 304 -21.08 22.90 4.08
C VAL A 304 -21.73 22.86 2.70
N THR A 305 -21.58 21.76 1.95
CA THR A 305 -22.00 21.65 0.55
C THR A 305 -23.29 20.84 0.36
N ARG A 306 -23.81 20.20 1.43
CA ARG A 306 -25.04 19.37 1.39
C ARG A 306 -26.25 20.07 0.78
N LYS A 307 -26.38 21.39 0.96
CA LYS A 307 -27.52 22.18 0.44
C LYS A 307 -27.38 22.56 -1.04
N THR A 308 -26.16 22.53 -1.60
CA THR A 308 -25.88 23.01 -2.96
C THR A 308 -25.20 21.93 -3.79
N LYS A 309 -25.95 21.31 -4.70
CA LYS A 309 -25.41 20.27 -5.61
C LYS A 309 -24.85 20.84 -6.92
N SER A 310 -24.39 22.09 -6.94
CA SER A 310 -23.87 22.69 -8.17
C SER A 310 -22.50 22.09 -8.55
N PHE A 311 -22.24 21.96 -9.84
CA PHE A 311 -20.93 21.55 -10.35
C PHE A 311 -19.80 22.52 -9.94
N LEU A 312 -20.17 23.79 -9.67
CA LEU A 312 -19.27 24.83 -9.19
C LEU A 312 -18.59 24.47 -7.86
N VAL A 313 -19.24 23.72 -6.97
CA VAL A 313 -18.65 23.27 -5.71
C VAL A 313 -17.44 22.37 -5.95
N TYR A 314 -17.55 21.43 -6.90
CA TYR A 314 -16.44 20.59 -7.29
C TYR A 314 -15.32 21.44 -7.90
N GLY A 315 -15.64 22.37 -8.82
CA GLY A 315 -14.68 23.32 -9.38
C GLY A 315 -13.97 24.17 -8.31
N ALA A 316 -14.68 24.65 -7.29
CA ALA A 316 -14.11 25.41 -6.19
C ALA A 316 -13.14 24.57 -5.34
N SER A 317 -13.40 23.27 -5.17
CA SER A 317 -12.48 22.37 -4.46
C SER A 317 -11.10 22.28 -5.13
N TRP A 318 -11.02 22.49 -6.45
CA TRP A 318 -9.75 22.54 -7.17
C TRP A 318 -8.93 23.80 -6.85
N LEU A 319 -9.56 24.91 -6.43
CA LEU A 319 -8.82 26.09 -5.99
C LEU A 319 -7.98 25.80 -4.75
N VAL A 320 -8.48 24.95 -3.85
CA VAL A 320 -7.72 24.49 -2.67
C VAL A 320 -6.49 23.70 -3.10
N ILE A 321 -6.64 22.83 -4.09
CA ILE A 321 -5.52 22.05 -4.63
C ILE A 321 -4.47 22.96 -5.27
N VAL A 322 -4.90 23.92 -6.08
CA VAL A 322 -4.01 24.91 -6.72
C VAL A 322 -3.27 25.72 -5.66
N LEU A 323 -3.96 26.14 -4.59
CA LEU A 323 -3.35 26.84 -3.45
C LEU A 323 -2.29 25.98 -2.76
N ILE A 324 -2.59 24.71 -2.46
CA ILE A 324 -1.63 23.78 -1.84
C ILE A 324 -0.40 23.60 -2.74
N LEU A 325 -0.59 23.38 -4.04
CA LEU A 325 0.51 23.24 -5.00
C LEU A 325 1.33 24.53 -5.12
N PHE A 326 0.68 25.70 -5.07
CA PHE A 326 1.36 26.99 -5.07
C PHE A 326 2.22 27.17 -3.82
N VAL A 327 1.68 26.92 -2.63
CA VAL A 327 2.43 26.96 -1.35
C VAL A 327 3.59 25.97 -1.38
N MET A 328 3.39 24.76 -1.88
CA MET A 328 4.49 23.79 -2.01
C MET A 328 5.58 24.27 -2.96
N LYS A 329 5.21 24.92 -4.08
CA LYS A 329 6.17 25.49 -5.03
C LYS A 329 6.96 26.63 -4.39
N THR A 330 6.31 27.54 -3.67
CA THR A 330 7.00 28.66 -2.98
C THR A 330 7.97 28.14 -1.92
N VAL A 331 7.57 27.15 -1.12
CA VAL A 331 8.46 26.50 -0.13
C VAL A 331 9.64 25.80 -0.79
N SER A 332 9.43 25.09 -1.90
CA SER A 332 10.50 24.36 -2.60
C SER A 332 11.53 25.32 -3.22
N VAL A 333 11.06 26.37 -3.89
CA VAL A 333 11.94 27.41 -4.45
C VAL A 333 12.65 28.18 -3.34
N GLY A 334 11.92 28.53 -2.27
CA GLY A 334 12.47 29.23 -1.11
C GLY A 334 13.58 28.41 -0.43
N ARG A 335 13.38 27.10 -0.29
CA ARG A 335 14.41 26.17 0.22
C ARG A 335 15.65 26.16 -0.67
N ARG A 336 15.52 26.21 -2.00
CA ARG A 336 16.69 26.20 -2.89
C ARG A 336 17.47 27.53 -2.85
N LYS A 337 16.77 28.66 -2.83
CA LYS A 337 17.40 30.00 -2.90
C LYS A 337 17.91 30.50 -1.54
N PHE A 338 17.17 30.27 -0.46
CA PHE A 338 17.43 30.92 0.84
C PHE A 338 17.93 29.98 1.93
N SER A 339 17.82 28.65 1.78
CA SER A 339 18.23 27.71 2.85
C SER A 339 19.73 27.75 3.16
N ALA A 340 20.58 28.06 2.19
CA ALA A 340 22.03 28.04 2.37
C ALA A 340 22.56 29.38 2.88
N SER A 341 22.01 30.49 2.40
CA SER A 341 22.48 31.85 2.66
C SER A 341 21.70 32.59 3.77
N TYR A 342 20.40 32.29 3.95
CA TYR A 342 19.51 33.04 4.86
C TYR A 342 18.59 32.12 5.65
N GLN A 343 19.16 31.33 6.56
CA GLN A 343 18.42 30.36 7.36
C GLN A 343 17.29 30.98 8.19
N LEU A 344 17.50 32.17 8.77
CA LEU A 344 16.51 32.85 9.61
C LEU A 344 15.30 33.33 8.79
N VAL A 345 15.54 33.95 7.63
CA VAL A 345 14.48 34.36 6.68
C VAL A 345 13.66 33.15 6.24
N PHE A 346 14.32 32.03 5.96
CA PHE A 346 13.61 30.80 5.58
C PHE A 346 12.77 30.22 6.73
N ARG A 347 13.21 30.32 7.99
CA ARG A 347 12.40 29.94 9.16
C ARG A 347 11.21 30.87 9.34
N LEU A 348 11.38 32.18 9.16
CA LEU A 348 10.28 33.15 9.21
C LEU A 348 9.24 32.89 8.10
N ILE A 349 9.68 32.61 6.87
CA ILE A 349 8.76 32.25 5.77
C ILE A 349 7.94 31.01 6.13
N LYS A 350 8.55 29.98 6.73
CA LYS A 350 7.80 28.81 7.20
C LYS A 350 6.80 29.16 8.30
N GLY A 351 7.20 30.00 9.26
CA GLY A 351 6.32 30.48 10.32
C GLY A 351 5.12 31.25 9.75
N LEU A 352 5.35 32.13 8.78
CA LEU A 352 4.30 32.89 8.12
C LEU A 352 3.34 31.99 7.34
N ILE A 353 3.86 31.01 6.58
CA ILE A 353 3.03 30.02 5.89
C ILE A 353 2.18 29.24 6.89
N PHE A 354 2.75 28.82 8.02
CA PHE A 354 2.00 28.15 9.08
C PHE A 354 0.89 29.03 9.66
N LEU A 355 1.19 30.30 9.97
CA LEU A 355 0.19 31.25 10.47
C LEU A 355 -0.93 31.50 9.45
N THR A 356 -0.61 31.61 8.16
CA THR A 356 -1.64 31.75 7.10
C THR A 356 -2.52 30.50 7.03
N PHE A 357 -1.95 29.31 7.15
CA PHE A 357 -2.72 28.06 7.15
C PHE A 357 -3.65 27.97 8.38
N VAL A 358 -3.14 28.30 9.57
CA VAL A 358 -3.95 28.34 10.80
C VAL A 358 -5.06 29.37 10.68
N SER A 359 -4.76 30.55 10.12
CA SER A 359 -5.78 31.60 9.91
C SER A 359 -6.88 31.13 8.95
N ILE A 360 -6.52 30.49 7.83
CA ILE A 360 -7.50 29.90 6.91
C ILE A 360 -8.36 28.84 7.61
N LEU A 361 -7.75 27.98 8.43
CA LEU A 361 -8.47 26.95 9.17
C LEU A 361 -9.45 27.57 10.17
N VAL A 362 -9.04 28.61 10.92
CA VAL A 362 -9.91 29.34 11.86
C VAL A 362 -11.06 30.01 11.11
N ILE A 363 -10.81 30.62 9.96
CA ILE A 363 -11.84 31.22 9.11
C ILE A 363 -12.84 30.15 8.64
N LEU A 364 -12.38 28.98 8.20
CA LEU A 364 -13.25 27.88 7.78
C LEU A 364 -14.11 27.34 8.93
N VAL A 365 -13.56 27.23 10.14
CA VAL A 365 -14.33 26.78 11.32
C VAL A 365 -15.35 27.84 11.76
N THR A 366 -14.97 29.12 11.77
CA THR A 366 -15.80 30.21 12.31
C THR A 366 -16.84 30.72 11.31
N LEU A 367 -16.47 30.94 10.04
CA LEU A 367 -17.38 31.47 9.01
C LEU A 367 -18.12 30.38 8.25
N ALA A 368 -17.47 29.24 7.95
CA ALA A 368 -18.10 28.15 7.23
C ALA A 368 -18.72 27.07 8.14
N HIS A 369 -18.68 27.27 9.47
CA HIS A 369 -19.22 26.35 10.48
C HIS A 369 -18.80 24.89 10.27
N MET A 370 -17.55 24.67 9.85
CA MET A 370 -17.05 23.32 9.58
C MET A 370 -16.89 22.51 10.88
N THR A 371 -17.39 21.28 10.86
CA THR A 371 -17.20 20.34 11.97
C THR A 371 -15.82 19.68 11.92
N ILE A 372 -15.37 19.09 13.02
CA ILE A 372 -14.12 18.31 13.07
C ILE A 372 -14.17 17.15 12.06
N GLN A 373 -15.34 16.53 11.88
CA GLN A 373 -15.54 15.48 10.89
C GLN A 373 -15.33 16.01 9.47
N ASP A 374 -15.80 17.22 9.14
CA ASP A 374 -15.57 17.82 7.82
C ASP A 374 -14.09 18.09 7.54
N ILE A 375 -13.32 18.49 8.56
CA ILE A 375 -11.85 18.68 8.43
C ILE A 375 -11.17 17.35 8.11
N ILE A 376 -11.53 16.26 8.81
CA ILE A 376 -11.00 14.93 8.55
C ILE A 376 -11.37 14.46 7.14
N VAL A 377 -12.62 14.66 6.73
CA VAL A 377 -13.08 14.33 5.37
C VAL A 377 -12.33 15.15 4.32
N CYS A 378 -11.99 16.42 4.58
CA CYS A 378 -11.17 17.23 3.67
C CYS A 378 -9.76 16.63 3.47
N ILE A 379 -9.13 16.10 4.52
CA ILE A 379 -7.84 15.39 4.38
C ILE A 379 -8.03 14.18 3.46
N PHE A 380 -9.08 13.39 3.68
CA PHE A 380 -9.40 12.24 2.83
C PHE A 380 -9.82 12.62 1.42
N ILE A 381 -10.34 13.81 1.16
CA ILE A 381 -10.62 14.32 -0.20
C ILE A 381 -9.30 14.66 -0.91
N PHE A 382 -8.48 15.52 -0.30
CA PHE A 382 -7.33 16.11 -1.01
C PHE A 382 -6.12 15.19 -1.08
N MET A 383 -5.91 14.30 -0.09
CA MET A 383 -4.76 13.41 -0.07
C MET A 383 -4.76 12.41 -1.24
N PRO A 384 -5.85 11.66 -1.54
CA PRO A 384 -5.92 10.79 -2.70
C PRO A 384 -5.93 11.55 -4.03
N THR A 385 -6.57 12.73 -4.11
CA THR A 385 -6.50 13.55 -5.34
C THR A 385 -5.08 13.99 -5.66
N GLY A 386 -4.33 14.46 -4.67
CA GLY A 386 -2.94 14.84 -4.88
C GLY A 386 -2.05 13.66 -5.30
N TRP A 387 -2.37 12.45 -4.82
CA TRP A 387 -1.73 11.22 -5.27
C TRP A 387 -2.09 10.89 -6.73
N GLY A 388 -3.36 11.01 -7.11
CA GLY A 388 -3.82 10.85 -8.50
C GLY A 388 -3.12 11.80 -9.46
N MET A 389 -2.98 13.08 -9.10
CA MET A 389 -2.20 14.06 -9.87
C MET A 389 -0.72 13.66 -9.97
N LEU A 390 -0.14 13.14 -8.88
CA LEU A 390 1.24 12.67 -8.87
C LEU A 390 1.43 11.50 -9.85
N LEU A 391 0.50 10.53 -9.88
CA LEU A 391 0.54 9.40 -10.82
C LEU A 391 0.44 9.87 -12.28
N ILE A 392 -0.49 10.77 -12.59
CA ILE A 392 -0.62 11.35 -13.94
C ILE A 392 0.66 12.11 -14.32
N ALA A 393 1.24 12.87 -13.40
CA ALA A 393 2.49 13.59 -13.65
C ALA A 393 3.68 12.66 -13.89
N GLN A 394 3.71 11.48 -13.25
CA GLN A 394 4.72 10.44 -13.48
C GLN A 394 4.53 9.78 -14.86
N ALA A 395 3.29 9.44 -15.22
CA ALA A 395 2.96 8.87 -16.52
C ALA A 395 3.30 9.83 -17.68
N LEU A 396 3.09 11.13 -17.47
CA LEU A 396 3.37 12.20 -18.45
C LEU A 396 4.74 12.88 -18.24
N ARG A 397 5.70 12.17 -17.64
CA ARG A 397 7.02 12.69 -17.26
C ARG A 397 7.71 13.54 -18.34
N PRO A 398 7.78 13.16 -19.64
CA PRO A 398 8.44 13.98 -20.66
C PRO A 398 7.80 15.37 -20.82
N VAL A 399 6.47 15.43 -20.77
CA VAL A 399 5.70 16.68 -20.89
C VAL A 399 5.92 17.57 -19.67
N VAL A 400 5.82 16.98 -18.47
CA VAL A 400 5.99 17.70 -17.20
C VAL A 400 7.41 18.24 -17.03
N LYS A 401 8.43 17.50 -17.51
CA LYS A 401 9.82 17.97 -17.55
C LYS A 401 9.99 19.17 -18.48
N LYS A 402 9.43 19.11 -19.70
CA LYS A 402 9.46 20.23 -20.66
C LYS A 402 8.79 21.48 -20.08
N ALA A 403 7.71 21.31 -19.32
CA ALA A 403 7.01 22.40 -18.65
C ALA A 403 7.72 22.94 -17.38
N GLY A 404 8.85 22.35 -16.97
CA GLY A 404 9.64 22.82 -15.82
C GLY A 404 9.06 22.48 -14.43
N PHE A 405 7.99 21.69 -14.35
CA PHE A 405 7.32 21.36 -13.08
C PHE A 405 7.88 20.12 -12.37
N TRP A 406 8.82 19.38 -12.97
CA TRP A 406 9.35 18.13 -12.41
C TRP A 406 9.94 18.29 -11.00
N GLY A 407 10.58 19.44 -10.72
CA GLY A 407 11.10 19.74 -9.38
C GLY A 407 10.02 19.82 -8.30
N SER A 408 8.84 20.36 -8.66
CA SER A 408 7.68 20.41 -7.77
C SER A 408 7.07 19.03 -7.57
N VAL A 409 6.91 18.25 -8.66
CA VAL A 409 6.43 16.86 -8.59
C VAL A 409 7.29 16.00 -7.68
N ARG A 410 8.62 16.11 -7.80
CA ARG A 410 9.56 15.42 -6.91
C ARG A 410 9.42 15.85 -5.46
N THR A 411 9.16 17.14 -5.20
CA THR A 411 8.96 17.63 -3.83
C THR A 411 7.65 17.10 -3.24
N LEU A 412 6.57 17.08 -4.03
CA LEU A 412 5.28 16.52 -3.65
C LEU A 412 5.38 15.02 -3.36
N ALA A 413 6.00 14.26 -4.27
CA ALA A 413 6.28 12.85 -4.08
C ALA A 413 6.98 12.58 -2.75
N ARG A 414 8.06 13.32 -2.45
CA ARG A 414 8.78 13.15 -1.19
C ARG A 414 7.90 13.40 0.03
N GLY A 415 7.01 14.39 -0.05
CA GLY A 415 6.03 14.66 1.01
C GLY A 415 5.13 13.46 1.28
N TYR A 416 4.56 12.86 0.23
CA TYR A 416 3.76 11.64 0.35
C TYR A 416 4.56 10.49 0.96
N GLU A 417 5.79 10.26 0.51
CA GLU A 417 6.63 9.17 1.02
C GLU A 417 7.01 9.38 2.49
N ILE A 418 7.19 10.63 2.94
CA ILE A 418 7.39 10.94 4.36
C ILE A 418 6.13 10.62 5.16
N VAL A 419 4.96 11.04 4.69
CA VAL A 419 3.68 10.78 5.39
C VAL A 419 3.42 9.27 5.48
N MET A 420 3.57 8.53 4.38
CA MET A 420 3.39 7.07 4.36
C MET A 420 4.42 6.37 5.26
N GLY A 421 5.69 6.78 5.21
CA GLY A 421 6.73 6.26 6.10
C GLY A 421 6.41 6.47 7.57
N LEU A 422 5.94 7.67 7.95
CA LEU A 422 5.51 7.99 9.31
C LEU A 422 4.29 7.16 9.77
N LEU A 423 3.29 7.01 8.90
CA LEU A 423 2.09 6.20 9.16
C LEU A 423 2.44 4.74 9.44
N LEU A 424 3.45 4.20 8.76
CA LEU A 424 3.92 2.82 8.98
C LEU A 424 4.85 2.70 10.18
N PHE A 425 5.76 3.66 10.35
CA PHE A 425 6.79 3.60 11.39
C PHE A 425 6.19 3.80 12.78
N THR A 426 5.19 4.67 12.93
CA THR A 426 4.62 5.03 14.24
C THR A 426 4.01 3.82 14.96
N PRO A 427 3.13 3.00 14.34
CA PRO A 427 2.61 1.80 15.00
C PRO A 427 3.69 0.77 15.32
N VAL A 428 4.68 0.60 14.44
CA VAL A 428 5.80 -0.34 14.66
C VAL A 428 6.65 0.11 15.84
N ALA A 429 6.98 1.40 15.91
CA ALA A 429 7.74 1.97 17.02
C ALA A 429 6.98 1.91 18.34
N PHE A 430 5.67 2.16 18.31
CA PHE A 430 4.80 2.00 19.48
C PHE A 430 4.79 0.55 19.98
N LEU A 431 4.64 -0.43 19.09
CA LEU A 431 4.69 -1.85 19.46
C LEU A 431 6.06 -2.28 19.99
N ALA A 432 7.14 -1.74 19.41
CA ALA A 432 8.51 -2.01 19.86
C ALA A 432 8.84 -1.45 21.25
N TRP A 433 8.04 -0.51 21.75
CA TRP A 433 8.16 -0.02 23.13
C TRP A 433 7.84 -1.11 24.16
N PHE A 434 7.01 -2.09 23.78
CA PHE A 434 6.59 -3.18 24.66
C PHE A 434 7.50 -4.41 24.50
N PRO A 435 8.31 -4.78 25.52
CA PRO A 435 9.28 -5.87 25.40
C PRO A 435 8.67 -7.22 25.02
N PHE A 436 7.43 -7.49 25.49
CA PHE A 436 6.74 -8.75 25.25
C PHE A 436 6.45 -9.00 23.76
N VAL A 437 6.31 -7.95 22.94
CA VAL A 437 6.01 -8.08 21.50
C VAL A 437 7.19 -8.73 20.77
N SER A 438 8.42 -8.30 21.08
CA SER A 438 9.63 -8.89 20.49
C SER A 438 9.81 -10.35 20.93
N GLU A 439 9.48 -10.68 22.18
CA GLU A 439 9.55 -12.06 22.67
C GLU A 439 8.51 -12.95 21.99
N PHE A 440 7.26 -12.48 21.91
CA PHE A 440 6.17 -13.20 21.26
C PHE A 440 6.49 -13.47 19.79
N GLN A 441 6.94 -12.45 19.06
CA GLN A 441 7.38 -12.58 17.67
C GLN A 441 8.47 -13.66 17.54
N THR A 442 9.48 -13.61 18.41
CA THR A 442 10.62 -14.54 18.34
C THR A 442 10.20 -15.98 18.61
N ARG A 443 9.34 -16.22 19.60
CA ARG A 443 8.90 -17.57 19.99
C ARG A 443 7.91 -18.18 19.01
N MET A 444 7.02 -17.38 18.45
CA MET A 444 5.94 -17.86 17.58
C MET A 444 6.41 -18.11 16.15
N LEU A 445 7.25 -17.22 15.61
CA LEU A 445 7.62 -17.25 14.19
C LEU A 445 8.98 -17.87 13.94
N PHE A 446 9.81 -18.02 14.96
CA PHE A 446 11.17 -18.51 14.78
C PHE A 446 11.54 -19.59 15.81
N ASN A 447 12.31 -20.59 15.37
CA ASN A 447 12.63 -21.78 16.16
C ASN A 447 13.51 -21.45 17.39
N GLN A 448 13.49 -22.27 18.45
CA GLN A 448 14.36 -22.11 19.63
C GLN A 448 15.87 -22.21 19.29
N ALA A 449 16.24 -22.99 18.27
CA ALA A 449 17.63 -22.97 17.76
C ALA A 449 18.00 -21.61 17.14
N PHE A 450 17.02 -20.90 16.56
CA PHE A 450 17.15 -19.55 16.02
C PHE A 450 17.19 -18.48 17.12
N SER A 451 16.46 -18.66 18.23
CA SER A 451 16.52 -17.71 19.36
C SER A 451 17.90 -17.72 20.04
N ARG A 452 18.56 -18.89 20.16
CA ARG A 452 19.96 -18.99 20.61
C ARG A 452 20.93 -18.27 19.67
N GLY A 453 20.77 -18.41 18.36
CA GLY A 453 21.58 -17.71 17.36
C GLY A 453 21.41 -16.18 17.38
N LEU A 454 20.18 -15.68 17.58
CA LEU A 454 19.89 -14.25 17.76
C LEU A 454 20.48 -13.70 19.06
N GLN A 455 20.44 -14.45 20.17
CA GLN A 455 21.08 -14.07 21.42
C GLN A 455 22.59 -13.94 21.24
N ILE A 456 23.23 -14.89 20.55
CA ILE A 456 24.66 -14.83 20.23
C ILE A 456 24.99 -13.62 19.33
N SER A 457 24.14 -13.32 18.33
CA SER A 457 24.36 -12.15 17.45
C SER A 457 24.19 -10.81 18.19
N ARG A 458 23.25 -10.71 19.15
CA ARG A 458 23.12 -9.55 20.04
C ARG A 458 24.36 -9.37 20.91
N ILE A 459 24.90 -10.46 21.48
CA ILE A 459 26.12 -10.43 22.30
C ILE A 459 27.34 -10.01 21.48
N LEU A 460 27.54 -10.60 20.29
CA LEU A 460 28.64 -10.26 19.38
C LEU A 460 28.50 -8.84 18.81
N GLY A 461 27.28 -8.38 18.55
CA GLY A 461 26.97 -7.02 18.12
C GLY A 461 27.28 -5.97 19.19
N GLY A 462 27.02 -6.29 20.46
CA GLY A 462 27.41 -5.46 21.62
C GLY A 462 28.93 -5.28 21.71
N HIS A 463 29.69 -6.37 21.61
CA HIS A 463 31.16 -6.31 21.62
C HIS A 463 31.78 -5.52 20.45
N ARG A 464 31.11 -5.47 19.29
CA ARG A 464 31.57 -4.66 18.16
C ARG A 464 31.38 -3.16 18.40
N LYS A 465 30.31 -2.77 19.12
CA LYS A 465 30.04 -1.37 19.53
C LYS A 465 31.08 -0.89 20.56
N ASP A 466 31.44 -1.74 21.52
CA ASP A 466 32.47 -1.44 22.55
C ASP A 466 33.89 -1.30 21.98
N ARG A 467 34.21 -2.03 20.90
CA ARG A 467 35.48 -1.86 20.18
C ARG A 467 35.56 -0.56 19.39
N THR A 468 34.44 -0.08 18.83
CA THR A 468 34.40 1.21 18.13
C THR A 468 34.44 2.43 19.05
N SER A 469 34.04 2.30 20.32
CA SER A 469 34.16 3.37 21.32
C SER A 469 35.56 3.47 21.95
N ARG A 470 36.42 2.45 21.80
CA ARG A 470 37.81 2.48 22.28
C ARG A 470 38.82 3.05 21.26
N HIS A 471 38.38 3.38 20.04
CA HIS A 471 39.22 3.96 18.98
C HIS A 471 38.77 5.36 18.54
N LYS A 472 38.22 6.15 19.47
CA LYS A 472 38.04 7.60 19.29
C LYS A 472 38.92 8.38 20.23
#